data_AF-A0A077NSJ3-F1
#
_entry.id   AF-A0A077NSJ3-F1
#
_cell.length_a   1.000
_cell.length_b   1.000
_cell.length_c   1.000
_cell.angle_alpha   90.00
_cell.angle_beta   90.00
_cell.angle_gamma   90.00
#
_symmetry.space_group_name_H-M   'P 1'
#
loop_
_entity.id
_entity.type
_entity.pdbx_description
1 polymer ?
#
loop_
_entity_poly.entity_id
_entity_poly.type
_entity_poly.pdbx_seq_one_letter_code
_entity_poly.pdbx_strand_id
1 'polypeptide(L)'
;MTYADNETFSPWHSQGENRMNVGDIVSDRTYLSTSEHRGFLDFKHKEDKGETRYVKMALLSNKGVNIADISQYNNAIEKMAFDRASSKTLTERLKGPPAGQAEILFPRETRFKIHSIKQDGRNVHVLLSDITANNAMNVDIKEMFSGGKL
;
A
#
# COMPACT_ATOMS: atom_id res chain seq x y z
N MET A 1 -2.03 1.09 1.92
CA MET A 1 -1.38 -0.21 1.64
C MET A 1 -0.87 -0.78 2.96
N THR A 2 -0.88 -2.11 3.10
CA THR A 2 -0.24 -2.81 4.23
C THR A 2 0.48 -4.04 3.69
N TYR A 3 1.72 -4.27 4.11
CA TYR A 3 2.43 -5.51 3.81
C TYR A 3 3.19 -6.04 5.03
N ALA A 4 3.34 -7.36 5.09
CA ALA A 4 4.09 -8.05 6.13
C ALA A 4 5.59 -7.86 5.88
N ASP A 5 6.32 -7.46 6.91
CA ASP A 5 7.71 -7.05 6.85
C ASP A 5 8.58 -7.85 7.84
N ASN A 6 8.67 -9.14 7.54
CA ASN A 6 9.39 -10.12 8.36
C ASN A 6 10.87 -10.26 7.97
N GLU A 7 11.35 -9.38 7.09
CA GLU A 7 12.74 -9.41 6.63
C GLU A 7 13.71 -9.08 7.76
N THR A 8 14.86 -9.75 7.76
CA THR A 8 15.92 -9.47 8.76
C THR A 8 16.43 -8.04 8.63
N PHE A 9 16.43 -7.50 7.40
CA PHE A 9 16.77 -6.12 7.08
C PHE A 9 15.60 -5.45 6.38
N SER A 10 14.85 -4.67 7.14
CA SER A 10 13.79 -3.81 6.62
C SER A 10 14.23 -2.35 6.68
N PRO A 11 14.10 -1.57 5.59
CA PRO A 11 14.45 -0.16 5.64
C PRO A 11 13.45 0.65 6.50
N TRP A 12 12.26 0.10 6.80
CA TRP A 12 11.23 0.75 7.62
C TRP A 12 11.36 0.43 9.12
N HIS A 13 11.94 -0.71 9.46
CA HIS A 13 12.13 -1.15 10.86
C HIS A 13 13.59 -1.12 11.34
N SER A 14 14.58 -1.07 10.44
CA SER A 14 16.01 -1.17 10.81
C SER A 14 16.63 0.15 11.26
N GLN A 15 17.74 0.03 11.98
CA GLN A 15 18.65 1.14 12.35
C GLN A 15 19.93 1.15 11.47
N GLY A 16 19.89 0.51 10.30
CA GLY A 16 21.05 0.35 9.40
C GLY A 16 21.21 1.50 8.39
N GLU A 17 22.24 1.38 7.54
CA GLU A 17 22.56 2.40 6.51
C GLU A 17 21.41 2.67 5.52
N ASN A 18 20.59 1.65 5.22
CA ASN A 18 19.46 1.75 4.29
C ASN A 18 18.15 2.17 4.97
N ARG A 19 18.20 2.73 6.19
CA ARG A 19 17.01 3.17 6.90
C ARG A 19 16.26 4.28 6.14
N MET A 20 14.94 4.20 6.14
CA MET A 20 14.03 5.26 5.71
C MET A 20 13.88 6.32 6.79
N ASN A 21 13.94 7.59 6.38
CA ASN A 21 13.77 8.73 7.26
C ASN A 21 12.67 9.67 6.76
N VAL A 22 12.10 10.42 7.70
CA VAL A 22 11.20 11.53 7.35
C VAL A 22 11.96 12.54 6.50
N GLY A 23 11.35 12.95 5.40
CA GLY A 23 11.94 13.85 4.41
C GLY A 23 12.51 13.12 3.19
N ASP A 24 12.84 11.83 3.29
CA ASP A 24 13.35 11.05 2.16
C ASP A 24 12.29 10.99 1.04
N ILE A 25 12.79 10.94 -0.20
CA ILE A 25 11.98 10.65 -1.37
C ILE A 25 12.12 9.16 -1.68
N VAL A 26 10.98 8.49 -1.77
CA VAL A 26 10.92 7.05 -2.01
C VAL A 26 10.16 6.72 -3.28
N SER A 27 10.50 5.58 -3.86
CA SER A 27 9.80 5.04 -5.01
C SER A 27 9.92 3.52 -5.09
N ASP A 28 8.97 2.89 -5.76
CA ASP A 28 8.97 1.45 -6.03
C ASP A 28 9.32 1.21 -7.51
N ARG A 29 10.20 0.26 -7.80
CA ARG A 29 10.56 -0.11 -9.20
C ARG A 29 9.40 -0.81 -9.92
N THR A 30 8.44 -1.31 -9.15
CA THR A 30 7.25 -2.02 -9.60
C THR A 30 6.01 -1.14 -9.45
N TYR A 31 4.86 -1.67 -9.89
CA TYR A 31 3.60 -0.97 -9.68
C TYR A 31 3.23 -1.02 -8.20
N LEU A 32 2.79 0.12 -7.66
CA LEU A 32 2.36 0.19 -6.26
C LEU A 32 0.84 0.10 -6.21
N SER A 33 0.33 -1.05 -5.76
CA SER A 33 -1.10 -1.30 -5.57
C SER A 33 -1.56 -0.83 -4.19
N THR A 34 -2.54 0.07 -4.15
CA THR A 34 -3.06 0.64 -2.89
C THR A 34 -4.58 0.59 -2.89
N SER A 35 -5.21 0.93 -1.76
CA SER A 35 -6.67 0.99 -1.69
C SER A 35 -7.16 2.20 -0.90
N GLU A 36 -8.26 2.81 -1.35
CA GLU A 36 -8.99 3.84 -0.61
C GLU A 36 -9.76 3.27 0.60
N HIS A 37 -9.95 1.94 0.65
CA HIS A 37 -10.65 1.30 1.75
C HIS A 37 -9.75 1.21 3.00
N ARG A 38 -10.09 1.97 4.04
CA ARG A 38 -9.28 2.07 5.28
C ARG A 38 -9.08 0.73 6.00
N GLY A 39 -9.96 -0.25 5.79
CA GLY A 39 -9.86 -1.57 6.41
C GLY A 39 -8.54 -2.32 6.13
N PHE A 40 -7.80 -1.94 5.07
CA PHE A 40 -6.47 -2.49 4.83
C PHE A 40 -5.43 -2.07 5.87
N LEU A 41 -5.65 -0.97 6.60
CA LEU A 41 -4.79 -0.57 7.72
C LEU A 41 -4.94 -1.51 8.94
N ASP A 42 -6.06 -2.22 9.02
CA ASP A 42 -6.33 -3.23 10.07
C ASP A 42 -6.09 -4.66 9.57
N PHE A 43 -5.53 -4.80 8.36
CA PHE A 43 -5.22 -6.09 7.76
C PHE A 43 -4.29 -6.93 8.64
N LYS A 44 -4.62 -8.22 8.74
CA LYS A 44 -3.81 -9.29 9.30
C LYS A 44 -3.84 -10.47 8.35
N HIS A 45 -2.68 -11.00 8.00
CA HIS A 45 -2.57 -12.16 7.13
C HIS A 45 -3.06 -13.41 7.87
N LYS A 46 -3.69 -14.35 7.16
CA LYS A 46 -4.21 -15.59 7.78
C LYS A 46 -3.11 -16.47 8.39
N GLU A 47 -1.90 -16.35 7.86
CA GLU A 47 -0.70 -17.05 8.34
C GLU A 47 0.14 -16.18 9.28
N ASP A 48 -0.46 -15.14 9.86
CA ASP A 48 0.22 -14.32 10.85
C ASP A 48 0.73 -15.17 12.01
N LYS A 49 2.05 -15.09 12.22
CA LYS A 49 2.67 -15.56 13.45
C LYS A 49 2.57 -14.42 14.46
N GLY A 50 2.60 -14.74 15.76
CA GLY A 50 2.65 -13.69 16.81
C GLY A 50 3.85 -12.73 16.69
N GLU A 51 4.79 -13.06 15.79
CA GLU A 51 5.97 -12.27 15.47
C GLU A 51 5.89 -11.44 14.18
N THR A 52 4.80 -11.53 13.41
CA THR A 52 4.68 -10.74 12.18
C THR A 52 4.73 -9.24 12.49
N ARG A 53 5.53 -8.52 11.70
CA ARG A 53 5.57 -7.05 11.68
C ARG A 53 4.92 -6.55 10.41
N TYR A 54 4.32 -5.37 10.47
CA TYR A 54 3.67 -4.75 9.31
C TYR A 54 4.17 -3.34 9.07
N VAL A 55 4.30 -2.99 7.78
CA VAL A 55 4.36 -1.59 7.36
C VAL A 55 3.01 -1.19 6.80
N LYS A 56 2.44 -0.13 7.37
CA LYS A 56 1.10 0.40 7.08
C LYS A 56 1.25 1.80 6.51
N MET A 57 0.99 1.95 5.22
CA MET A 57 1.23 3.19 4.47
C MET A 57 -0.09 3.88 4.12
N ALA A 58 -0.19 5.15 4.48
CA ALA A 58 -1.19 6.10 4.00
C ALA A 58 -0.57 7.00 2.95
N LEU A 59 -1.26 7.20 1.82
CA LEU A 59 -0.78 7.99 0.69
C LEU A 59 -1.74 9.17 0.45
N LEU A 60 -1.18 10.37 0.39
CA LEU A 60 -1.88 11.60 -0.03
C LEU A 60 -1.42 11.93 -1.44
N SER A 61 -2.12 11.42 -2.45
CA SER A 61 -1.71 11.56 -3.84
C SER A 61 -2.89 11.48 -4.80
N ASN A 62 -2.79 12.18 -5.93
CA ASN A 62 -3.75 12.12 -7.03
C ASN A 62 -3.18 11.47 -8.31
N LYS A 63 -1.95 10.95 -8.26
CA LYS A 63 -1.26 10.33 -9.42
C LYS A 63 -1.67 8.89 -9.71
N GLY A 64 -2.49 8.30 -8.85
CA GLY A 64 -2.89 6.90 -8.96
C GLY A 64 -4.08 6.75 -9.90
N VAL A 65 -4.16 5.61 -10.58
CA VAL A 65 -5.28 5.27 -11.44
C VAL A 65 -6.20 4.33 -10.67
N ASN A 66 -7.47 4.70 -10.57
CA ASN A 66 -8.49 3.80 -10.04
C ASN A 66 -8.72 2.65 -11.04
N ILE A 67 -8.42 1.42 -10.61
CA ILE A 67 -8.60 0.20 -11.40
C ILE A 67 -9.65 -0.74 -10.79
N ALA A 68 -10.37 -0.30 -9.76
CA ALA A 68 -11.39 -1.10 -9.08
C ALA A 68 -12.49 -1.58 -10.02
N ASP A 69 -12.81 -0.80 -11.06
CA ASP A 69 -13.81 -1.16 -12.06
C ASP A 69 -13.32 -2.26 -13.03
N ILE A 70 -12.00 -2.44 -13.16
CA ILE A 70 -11.35 -3.37 -14.09
C ILE A 70 -10.91 -4.66 -13.34
N SER A 71 -10.54 -4.54 -12.06
CA SER A 71 -10.03 -5.61 -11.20
C SER A 71 -10.97 -5.82 -10.01
N GLN A 72 -12.01 -6.63 -10.19
CA GLN A 72 -13.04 -6.85 -9.14
C GLN A 72 -12.69 -7.98 -8.15
N TYR A 73 -11.55 -8.68 -8.27
CA TYR A 73 -11.32 -9.93 -7.54
C TYR A 73 -9.88 -10.13 -7.08
N ASN A 74 -9.68 -10.57 -5.83
CA ASN A 74 -8.34 -10.87 -5.31
C ASN A 74 -7.88 -12.31 -5.62
N ASN A 75 -8.82 -13.21 -5.94
CA ASN A 75 -8.53 -14.60 -6.29
C ASN A 75 -9.73 -15.26 -6.99
N ALA A 76 -9.50 -16.44 -7.59
CA ALA A 76 -10.51 -17.20 -8.32
C ALA A 76 -11.70 -17.65 -7.44
N ILE A 77 -11.50 -17.79 -6.13
CA ILE A 77 -12.54 -18.23 -5.19
C ILE A 77 -13.53 -17.08 -4.92
N GLU A 78 -13.05 -15.85 -4.77
CA GLU A 78 -13.88 -14.65 -4.65
C GLU A 78 -14.68 -14.37 -5.92
N LYS A 79 -14.06 -14.58 -7.10
CA LYS A 79 -14.75 -14.51 -8.39
C LYS A 79 -15.93 -15.49 -8.46
N MET A 80 -15.72 -16.76 -8.11
CA MET A 80 -16.79 -17.77 -8.11
C MET A 80 -17.91 -17.48 -7.09
N ALA A 81 -17.57 -16.90 -5.93
CA ALA A 81 -18.56 -16.54 -4.91
C ALA A 81 -19.44 -15.36 -5.36
N PHE A 82 -18.85 -14.36 -6.02
CA PHE A 82 -19.58 -13.24 -6.60
C PHE A 82 -20.44 -13.65 -7.81
N ASP A 83 -19.90 -14.45 -8.72
CA ASP A 83 -20.63 -14.95 -9.88
C ASP A 83 -21.89 -15.75 -9.46
N ARG A 84 -21.82 -16.50 -8.35
CA ARG A 84 -22.99 -17.18 -7.75
C ARG A 84 -23.98 -16.23 -7.06
N ALA A 85 -23.51 -15.09 -6.55
CA ALA A 85 -24.31 -14.09 -5.85
C ALA A 85 -25.04 -13.12 -6.80
N SER A 86 -24.82 -13.22 -8.12
CA SER A 86 -25.48 -12.41 -9.16
C SER A 86 -27.00 -12.65 -9.30
N SER A 87 -27.57 -13.54 -8.47
CA SER A 87 -29.00 -13.85 -8.35
C SER A 87 -29.73 -13.04 -7.26
N LYS A 88 -29.12 -11.98 -6.72
CA LYS A 88 -29.59 -11.26 -5.52
C LYS A 88 -30.49 -10.05 -5.79
N THR A 89 -31.34 -9.74 -4.79
CA THR A 89 -32.45 -8.76 -4.87
C THR A 89 -31.99 -7.29 -4.90
N LEU A 90 -32.87 -6.37 -5.33
CA LEU A 90 -32.61 -4.92 -5.46
C LEU A 90 -32.03 -4.29 -4.18
N THR A 91 -32.47 -4.75 -3.01
CA THR A 91 -32.02 -4.29 -1.68
C THR A 91 -30.59 -4.72 -1.35
N GLU A 92 -30.10 -5.82 -1.92
CA GLU A 92 -28.71 -6.26 -1.78
C GLU A 92 -27.77 -5.51 -2.75
N ARG A 93 -28.27 -5.05 -3.90
CA ARG A 93 -27.52 -4.18 -4.83
C ARG A 93 -27.29 -2.77 -4.27
N LEU A 94 -28.20 -2.27 -3.45
CA LEU A 94 -28.09 -0.97 -2.75
C LEU A 94 -26.99 -0.94 -1.67
N LYS A 95 -26.44 -2.09 -1.26
CA LYS A 95 -25.32 -2.17 -0.30
C LYS A 95 -23.95 -1.87 -0.93
N GLY A 96 -23.92 -1.48 -2.21
CA GLY A 96 -22.68 -1.32 -2.97
C GLY A 96 -22.04 -2.68 -3.30
N PRO A 97 -21.11 -2.72 -4.26
CA PRO A 97 -20.41 -3.95 -4.59
C PRO A 97 -19.65 -4.48 -3.36
N PRO A 98 -19.68 -5.80 -3.08
CA PRO A 98 -18.83 -6.40 -2.08
C PRO A 98 -17.37 -6.26 -2.54
N ALA A 99 -16.61 -5.41 -1.85
CA ALA A 99 -15.15 -5.23 -1.89
C ALA A 99 -14.38 -5.90 -3.07
N GLY A 100 -14.69 -5.49 -4.30
CA GLY A 100 -13.67 -5.35 -5.34
C GLY A 100 -12.90 -4.11 -4.92
N GLN A 101 -11.74 -4.32 -4.31
CA GLN A 101 -11.00 -3.31 -3.53
C GLN A 101 -10.97 -2.00 -4.31
N ALA A 102 -11.27 -0.86 -3.66
CA ALA A 102 -11.14 0.47 -4.24
C ALA A 102 -9.66 0.73 -4.59
N GLU A 103 -9.15 0.01 -5.57
CA GLU A 103 -7.74 -0.21 -5.85
C GLU A 103 -7.26 0.98 -6.68
N ILE A 104 -6.26 1.65 -6.12
CA ILE A 104 -5.57 2.74 -6.76
C ILE A 104 -4.17 2.23 -7.09
N LEU A 105 -3.92 2.04 -8.38
CA LEU A 105 -2.65 1.57 -8.90
C LEU A 105 -1.78 2.77 -9.28
N PHE A 106 -0.58 2.83 -8.73
CA PHE A 106 0.42 3.82 -9.10
C PHE A 106 1.40 3.22 -10.11
N PRO A 107 1.76 3.97 -11.17
CA PRO A 107 2.82 3.56 -12.09
C PRO A 107 4.14 3.26 -11.37
N ARG A 108 4.97 2.43 -12.02
CA ARG A 108 6.35 2.20 -11.60
C ARG A 108 7.09 3.52 -11.44
N GLU A 109 7.99 3.57 -10.48
CA GLU A 109 8.84 4.71 -10.20
C GLU A 109 8.08 5.99 -9.83
N THR A 110 6.82 5.87 -9.38
CA THR A 110 6.09 6.98 -8.78
C THR A 110 6.80 7.41 -7.50
N ARG A 111 7.09 8.71 -7.39
CA ARG A 111 7.89 9.27 -6.30
C ARG A 111 7.00 9.89 -5.23
N PHE A 112 7.27 9.54 -3.98
CA PHE A 112 6.58 10.07 -2.81
C PHE A 112 7.56 10.63 -1.78
N LYS A 113 7.14 11.66 -1.05
CA LYS A 113 7.86 12.17 0.10
C LYS A 113 7.37 11.50 1.38
N ILE A 114 8.29 11.06 2.23
CA ILE A 114 7.97 10.60 3.59
C ILE A 114 7.70 11.81 4.49
N HIS A 115 6.49 11.89 5.03
CA HIS A 115 6.10 12.93 5.99
C HIS A 115 6.18 12.47 7.44
N SER A 116 5.89 11.20 7.70
CA SER A 116 5.89 10.66 9.05
C SER A 116 6.21 9.17 9.02
N ILE A 117 7.00 8.74 9.99
CA ILE A 117 7.23 7.34 10.32
C ILE A 117 6.97 7.22 11.82
N LYS A 118 5.98 6.41 12.20
CA LYS A 118 5.64 6.16 13.60
C LYS A 118 5.66 4.66 13.86
N GLN A 119 6.44 4.25 14.85
CA GLN A 119 6.40 2.89 15.34
C GLN A 119 5.23 2.73 16.32
N ASP A 120 4.43 1.69 16.13
CA ASP A 120 3.30 1.32 16.99
C ASP A 120 3.38 -0.17 17.31
N GLY A 121 3.96 -0.48 18.48
CA GLY A 121 4.33 -1.84 18.86
C GLY A 121 5.29 -2.45 17.84
N ARG A 122 4.82 -3.51 17.17
CA ARG A 122 5.57 -4.25 16.14
C ARG A 122 5.35 -3.74 14.72
N ASN A 123 4.47 -2.76 14.54
CA ASN A 123 4.13 -2.21 13.23
C ASN A 123 4.76 -0.83 13.06
N VAL A 124 4.92 -0.42 11.80
CA VAL A 124 5.31 0.93 11.42
C VAL A 124 4.21 1.55 10.58
N HIS A 125 3.80 2.76 10.95
CA HIS A 125 2.87 3.58 10.20
C HIS A 125 3.65 4.65 9.44
N VAL A 126 3.39 4.75 8.15
CA VAL A 126 4.08 5.69 7.25
C VAL A 126 3.04 6.59 6.57
N LEU A 127 3.31 7.89 6.57
CA LEU A 127 2.56 8.86 5.76
C LEU A 127 3.42 9.32 4.59
N LEU A 128 2.90 9.11 3.38
CA LEU A 128 3.51 9.50 2.11
C LEU A 128 2.65 10.56 1.42
N SER A 129 3.27 11.43 0.63
CA SER A 129 2.55 12.35 -0.25
C SER A 129 3.27 12.57 -1.57
N ASP A 130 2.57 13.20 -2.52
CA ASP A 130 3.17 13.67 -3.75
C ASP A 130 4.34 14.63 -3.54
N ILE A 131 5.41 14.44 -4.32
CA ILE A 131 6.48 15.43 -4.40
C ILE A 131 5.98 16.69 -5.13
N THR A 132 6.29 17.87 -4.58
CA THR A 132 6.12 19.14 -5.29
C THR A 132 7.11 19.24 -6.44
N ALA A 133 6.71 19.84 -7.58
CA ALA A 133 7.52 19.91 -8.81
C ALA A 133 8.96 20.43 -8.59
N ASN A 134 9.17 21.35 -7.65
CA ASN A 134 10.49 21.94 -7.36
C ASN A 134 11.48 20.97 -6.67
N ASN A 135 11.00 19.87 -6.08
CA ASN A 135 11.84 18.87 -5.42
C ASN A 135 12.31 17.75 -6.38
N ALA A 136 11.99 17.82 -7.67
CA ALA A 136 12.12 16.68 -8.59
C ALA A 136 13.50 16.53 -9.25
N MET A 137 14.37 17.56 -9.24
CA MET A 137 15.49 17.61 -10.19
C MET A 137 16.86 17.11 -9.68
N ASN A 138 17.10 16.95 -8.38
CA ASN A 138 18.41 16.51 -7.85
C ASN A 138 18.31 15.84 -6.45
N VAL A 139 17.26 15.06 -6.22
CA VAL A 139 17.05 14.43 -4.91
C VAL A 139 17.37 12.95 -4.98
N ASP A 140 18.13 12.46 -3.99
CA ASP A 140 18.39 11.04 -3.82
C ASP A 140 17.06 10.31 -3.59
N ILE A 141 16.78 9.33 -4.44
CA ILE A 141 15.57 8.51 -4.37
C ILE A 141 15.94 7.17 -3.74
N LYS A 142 15.20 6.77 -2.71
CA LYS A 142 15.36 5.45 -2.09
C LYS A 142 14.29 4.48 -2.60
N GLU A 143 14.69 3.25 -2.83
CA GLU A 143 13.80 2.16 -3.23
C GLU A 143 13.00 1.69 -2.01
N MET A 144 11.67 1.62 -2.12
CA MET A 144 10.76 1.39 -1.00
C MET A 144 10.96 0.05 -0.29
N PHE A 145 11.38 -1.00 -0.99
CA PHE A 145 11.55 -2.33 -0.41
C PHE A 145 12.91 -2.53 0.27
N SER A 146 13.99 -2.06 -0.35
CA SER A 146 15.38 -2.28 0.06
C SER A 146 16.01 -1.11 0.81
N GLY A 147 15.49 0.11 0.62
CA GLY A 147 16.07 1.36 1.14
C GLY A 147 17.33 1.83 0.42
N GLY A 148 17.81 1.06 -0.57
CA GLY A 148 18.95 1.44 -1.39
C GLY A 148 18.62 2.60 -2.34
N LYS A 149 19.66 3.28 -2.84
CA LYS A 149 19.50 4.35 -3.83
C LYS A 149 19.00 3.76 -5.16
N LEU A 150 18.03 4.44 -5.77
CA LEU A 150 17.57 4.19 -7.14
C LEU A 150 18.45 4.88 -8.17
#